data_AF-A0A7Z2VZG5-F1
#
_entry.id   AF-A0A7Z2VZG5-F1
#
_cell.length_a   1.000
_cell.length_b   1.000
_cell.length_c   1.000
_cell.angle_alpha   90.00
_cell.angle_beta   90.00
_cell.angle_gamma   90.00
#
_symmetry.space_group_name_H-M   'P 1'
#
loop_
_entity.id
_entity.type
_entity.pdbx_description
1 polymer ?
#
loop_
_entity_poly.entity_id
_entity_poly.type
_entity_poly.pdbx_seq_one_letter_code
_entity_poly.pdbx_strand_id
1 'polypeptide(L)'
;MIQPVHVQTNFYQVQVLIRTDDDGNLDFTYIPDKVNIDTSNAVISYQLVEAPADTTFWGMQILPANQDAFGAPQISGNGYMLSINDVNGNKEPNVYSVSLMLSQPGNGILLSDPQIINRPG
;
A
#
# COMPACT_ATOMS: atom_id res chain seq x y z
N MET A 1 29.41 -8.40 24.28
CA MET A 1 28.64 -7.15 24.18
C MET A 1 27.99 -7.12 22.81
N ILE A 2 26.67 -7.04 22.74
CA ILE A 2 25.95 -6.90 21.46
C ILE A 2 25.73 -5.38 21.30
N GLN A 3 26.38 -4.76 20.31
CA GLN A 3 26.04 -3.38 19.99
C GLN A 3 24.66 -3.35 19.33
N PRO A 4 23.75 -2.44 19.73
CA PRO A 4 22.50 -2.25 19.00
C PRO A 4 22.82 -1.76 17.59
N VAL A 5 22.40 -2.53 16.59
CA VAL A 5 22.44 -2.09 15.20
C VAL A 5 21.24 -1.17 14.99
N HIS A 6 21.50 0.12 14.75
CA HIS A 6 20.48 1.06 14.33
C HIS A 6 20.35 1.00 12.81
N VAL A 7 19.28 0.36 12.33
CA VAL A 7 18.89 0.42 10.91
C VAL A 7 17.86 1.53 10.76
N GLN A 8 18.11 2.49 9.88
CA GLN A 8 17.13 3.53 9.56
C GLN A 8 15.95 2.89 8.81
N THR A 9 14.72 3.18 9.25
CA THR A 9 13.49 2.75 8.58
C THR A 9 12.69 3.98 8.19
N ASN A 10 12.34 4.06 6.91
CA ASN A 10 11.50 5.14 6.39
C ASN A 10 10.02 4.72 6.38
N PHE A 11 9.14 5.66 6.72
CA PHE A 11 7.70 5.44 6.79
C PHE A 11 7.00 6.27 5.72
N TYR A 12 6.31 5.61 4.81
CA TYR A 12 5.51 6.22 3.76
C TYR A 12 4.04 6.01 4.09
N GLN A 13 3.27 7.10 4.06
CA GLN A 13 1.84 7.06 4.29
C GLN A 13 1.11 7.52 3.03
N VAL A 14 0.16 6.70 2.59
CA VAL A 14 -0.73 6.96 1.46
C VAL A 14 -2.15 7.06 1.99
N GLN A 15 -2.76 8.21 1.82
CA GLN A 15 -4.19 8.39 2.08
C GLN A 15 -4.97 7.90 0.86
N VAL A 16 -6.01 7.12 1.11
CA VAL A 16 -6.93 6.58 0.11
C VAL A 16 -8.28 7.24 0.32
N LEU A 17 -8.74 7.92 -0.71
CA LEU A 17 -10.05 8.56 -0.76
C LEU A 17 -10.86 7.87 -1.86
N ILE A 18 -12.04 7.36 -1.50
CA ILE A 18 -12.96 6.67 -2.39
C ILE A 18 -14.26 7.46 -2.40
N ARG A 19 -14.60 8.00 -3.57
CA ARG A 19 -15.83 8.77 -3.77
C ARG A 19 -16.70 8.11 -4.80
N THR A 20 -18.00 8.33 -4.69
CA THR A 20 -18.95 7.94 -5.74
C THR A 20 -19.17 9.13 -6.64
N ASP A 21 -18.97 8.96 -7.95
CA ASP A 21 -19.29 10.00 -8.94
C ASP A 21 -20.81 10.10 -9.18
N ASP A 22 -21.22 11.06 -10.01
CA ASP A 22 -22.64 11.29 -10.32
C ASP A 22 -23.31 10.10 -11.03
N ASP A 23 -22.53 9.21 -11.64
CA ASP A 23 -22.98 8.02 -12.35
C ASP A 23 -23.00 6.75 -11.45
N GLY A 24 -22.58 6.88 -10.19
CA GLY A 24 -22.52 5.77 -9.24
C GLY A 24 -21.24 4.95 -9.29
N ASN A 25 -20.24 5.35 -10.08
CA ASN A 25 -18.94 4.68 -10.13
C ASN A 25 -18.06 5.14 -8.97
N LEU A 26 -17.10 4.29 -8.61
CA LEU A 26 -16.13 4.61 -7.57
C LEU A 26 -14.89 5.26 -8.20
N ASP A 27 -14.56 6.45 -7.71
CA ASP A 27 -13.34 7.18 -8.00
C ASP A 27 -12.34 7.03 -6.85
N PHE A 28 -11.11 6.69 -7.18
CA PHE A 28 -10.03 6.41 -6.23
C PHE A 28 -8.95 7.47 -6.34
N THR A 29 -8.74 8.22 -5.26
CA THR A 29 -7.66 9.20 -5.14
C THR A 29 -6.65 8.75 -4.09
N TYR A 30 -5.37 8.84 -4.45
CA TYR A 30 -4.23 8.51 -3.60
C TYR A 30 -3.41 9.76 -3.29
N ILE A 31 -3.06 9.97 -2.02
CA ILE A 31 -2.23 11.10 -1.58
C ILE A 31 -1.08 10.59 -0.70
N PRO A 32 0.18 10.62 -1.19
CA PRO A 32 0.56 10.98 -2.55
C PRO A 32 0.07 9.95 -3.58
N ASP A 33 -0.03 10.36 -4.85
CA ASP A 33 -0.42 9.49 -5.97
C ASP A 33 0.66 8.44 -6.30
N LYS A 34 1.90 8.74 -5.93
CA LYS A 34 3.07 7.89 -6.11
C LYS A 34 3.93 7.86 -4.87
N VAL A 35 4.38 6.67 -4.50
CA VAL A 35 5.37 6.47 -3.44
C VAL A 35 6.70 6.12 -4.08
N ASN A 36 7.72 6.95 -3.83
CA ASN A 36 9.10 6.66 -4.20
C ASN A 36 9.83 6.17 -2.96
N ILE A 37 10.30 4.92 -2.99
CA ILE A 37 11.10 4.33 -1.92
C ILE A 37 12.55 4.35 -2.39
N ASP A 38 13.40 5.18 -1.81
CA ASP A 38 14.82 5.34 -2.20
C ASP A 38 15.81 4.68 -1.22
N THR A 39 15.28 4.05 -0.17
CA THR A 39 16.05 3.44 0.91
C THR A 39 15.69 1.98 1.11
N SER A 40 16.68 1.17 1.47
CA SER A 40 16.43 -0.15 2.05
C SER A 40 15.69 -0.01 3.39
N ASN A 41 14.77 -0.93 3.69
CA ASN A 41 13.96 -0.97 4.91
C ASN A 41 12.94 0.18 4.99
N ALA A 42 11.78 -0.02 4.37
CA ALA A 42 10.69 0.94 4.38
C ALA A 42 9.38 0.28 4.85
N VAL A 43 8.48 1.08 5.42
CA VAL A 43 7.10 0.69 5.69
C VAL A 43 6.19 1.58 4.87
N ILE A 44 5.34 0.99 4.05
CA ILE A 44 4.30 1.71 3.32
C ILE A 44 2.96 1.40 3.98
N SER A 45 2.25 2.43 4.41
CA SER A 45 0.92 2.33 5.01
C SER A 45 -0.11 3.03 4.15
N TYR A 46 -1.16 2.32 3.78
CA TYR A 46 -2.37 2.86 3.17
C TYR A 46 -3.42 3.07 4.25
N GLN A 47 -4.09 4.22 4.22
CA GLN A 47 -5.18 4.54 5.15
C GLN A 47 -6.42 4.98 4.38
N LEU A 48 -7.56 4.35 4.66
CA LEU A 48 -8.86 4.86 4.23
C LEU A 48 -9.18 6.12 5.04
N VAL A 49 -9.14 7.27 4.37
CA VAL A 49 -9.48 8.58 4.97
C VAL A 49 -10.91 8.96 4.63
N GLU A 50 -11.35 8.61 3.42
CA GLU A 50 -12.71 8.82 2.94
C GLU A 50 -13.11 7.59 2.13
N ALA A 51 -14.24 6.98 2.45
CA ALA A 51 -14.77 5.84 1.72
C ALA A 51 -16.28 5.69 1.95
N PRO A 52 -17.00 5.00 1.05
CA PRO A 52 -18.35 4.54 1.33
C PRO A 52 -18.40 3.74 2.63
N ALA A 53 -19.55 3.78 3.30
CA ALA A 53 -19.75 3.07 4.56
C ALA A 53 -19.33 1.60 4.48
N ASP A 54 -18.68 1.12 5.54
CA ASP A 54 -18.22 -0.26 5.72
C ASP A 54 -17.19 -0.75 4.69
N THR A 55 -16.59 0.15 3.91
CA THR A 55 -15.46 -0.18 3.04
C THR A 55 -14.21 -0.45 3.88
N THR A 56 -13.58 -1.61 3.66
CA THR A 56 -12.38 -2.03 4.41
C THR A 56 -11.35 -2.67 3.50
N PHE A 57 -10.07 -2.62 3.88
CA PHE A 57 -9.05 -3.41 3.21
C PHE A 57 -9.29 -4.90 3.42
N TRP A 58 -9.18 -5.66 2.34
CA TRP A 58 -9.29 -7.12 2.31
C TRP A 58 -7.96 -7.80 1.95
N GLY A 59 -7.14 -7.12 1.15
CA GLY A 59 -5.86 -7.66 0.71
C GLY A 59 -5.10 -6.71 -0.21
N MET A 60 -4.02 -7.23 -0.77
CA MET A 60 -3.19 -6.52 -1.73
C MET A 60 -2.56 -7.52 -2.69
N GLN A 61 -2.44 -7.12 -3.95
CA GLN A 61 -1.66 -7.80 -4.98
C GLN A 61 -0.54 -6.87 -5.46
N ILE A 62 0.62 -7.46 -5.81
CA ILE A 62 1.78 -6.72 -6.30
C ILE A 62 2.24 -7.36 -7.61
N LEU A 63 2.46 -6.54 -8.64
CA LEU A 63 2.96 -6.92 -9.96
C LEU A 63 4.20 -6.09 -10.34
N PRO A 64 5.28 -6.68 -10.92
CA PRO A 64 5.46 -8.12 -11.14
C PRO A 64 5.41 -8.90 -9.83
N ALA A 65 5.09 -10.19 -9.91
CA ALA A 65 4.91 -11.04 -8.74
C ALA A 65 6.07 -10.83 -7.76
N ASN A 66 5.71 -10.54 -6.52
CA ASN A 66 6.60 -10.13 -5.44
C ASN A 66 7.79 -11.10 -5.28
N GLN A 67 8.94 -10.74 -5.87
CA GLN A 67 10.20 -11.50 -5.80
C GLN A 67 10.89 -11.27 -4.45
N ASP A 68 10.17 -11.54 -3.36
CA ASP A 68 10.61 -11.27 -1.97
C ASP A 68 10.96 -9.80 -1.69
N ALA A 69 10.43 -8.86 -2.49
CA ALA A 69 10.66 -7.43 -2.30
C ALA A 69 9.87 -6.89 -1.09
N PHE A 70 8.61 -7.29 -0.98
CA PHE A 70 7.71 -6.86 0.09
C PHE A 70 7.31 -8.04 0.98
N GLY A 71 7.12 -7.77 2.26
CA GLY A 71 6.47 -8.71 3.17
C GLY A 71 4.98 -8.88 2.86
N ALA A 72 4.33 -9.81 3.56
CA ALA A 72 2.89 -9.98 3.47
C ALA A 72 2.15 -8.72 3.99
N PRO A 73 1.07 -8.28 3.31
CA PRO A 73 0.27 -7.15 3.77
C PRO A 73 -0.34 -7.43 5.14
N GLN A 74 -0.31 -6.43 6.00
CA GLN A 74 -0.92 -6.44 7.32
C GLN A 74 -2.10 -5.49 7.32
N ILE A 75 -3.27 -5.94 7.74
CA ILE A 75 -4.49 -5.13 7.79
C ILE A 75 -4.84 -4.88 9.26
N SER A 76 -5.19 -3.65 9.60
CA SER A 76 -5.59 -3.28 10.96
C SER A 76 -6.89 -3.99 11.36
N GLY A 77 -7.11 -4.17 12.67
CA GLY A 77 -8.31 -4.85 13.18
C GLY A 77 -9.64 -4.17 12.79
N ASN A 78 -9.61 -2.86 12.52
CA ASN A 78 -10.78 -2.13 12.02
C ASN A 78 -10.88 -2.12 10.47
N GLY A 79 -9.86 -2.59 9.75
CA GLY A 79 -9.84 -2.64 8.28
C GLY A 79 -9.53 -1.32 7.57
N TYR A 80 -9.27 -0.22 8.31
CA TYR A 80 -9.02 1.11 7.72
C TYR A 80 -7.55 1.38 7.37
N MET A 81 -6.65 0.48 7.76
CA MET A 81 -5.24 0.58 7.42
C MET A 81 -4.72 -0.74 6.86
N LEU A 82 -3.88 -0.65 5.84
CA LEU A 82 -3.09 -1.75 5.31
C LEU A 82 -1.63 -1.30 5.22
N SER A 83 -0.72 -2.04 5.84
CA SER A 83 0.72 -1.78 5.75
C SER A 83 1.47 -2.93 5.09
N ILE A 84 2.47 -2.61 4.29
CA ILE A 84 3.48 -3.54 3.78
C ILE A 84 4.87 -3.08 4.22
N ASN A 85 5.74 -4.04 4.52
CA ASN A 85 7.14 -3.76 4.78
C ASN A 85 7.91 -4.05 3.49
N ASP A 86 8.73 -3.10 3.06
CA ASP A 86 9.84 -3.39 2.14
C ASP A 86 10.90 -4.15 2.94
N VAL A 87 10.94 -5.47 2.72
CA VAL A 87 11.85 -6.39 3.40
C VAL A 87 13.16 -6.54 2.62
N ASN A 88 13.26 -5.89 1.46
CA ASN A 88 14.36 -6.07 0.55
C ASN A 88 15.11 -4.75 0.29
N GLY A 89 16.42 -4.79 0.47
CA GLY A 89 17.30 -3.75 -0.06
C GLY A 89 17.61 -4.02 -1.53
N ASN A 90 16.60 -4.07 -2.40
CA ASN A 90 16.81 -4.29 -3.83
C ASN A 90 17.80 -3.26 -4.36
N LYS A 91 18.96 -3.71 -4.85
CA LYS A 91 20.01 -2.80 -5.36
C LYS A 91 19.68 -2.14 -6.70
N GLU A 92 18.61 -2.60 -7.35
CA GLU A 92 18.20 -2.16 -8.68
C GLU A 92 16.78 -1.57 -8.65
N PRO A 93 16.55 -0.41 -9.27
CA PRO A 93 15.23 0.20 -9.38
C PRO A 93 14.20 -0.71 -10.07
N ASN A 94 13.09 -0.99 -9.40
CA ASN A 94 11.94 -1.70 -9.95
C ASN A 94 10.65 -0.90 -9.73
N VAL A 95 9.77 -0.92 -10.73
CA VAL A 95 8.42 -0.35 -10.61
C VAL A 95 7.46 -1.47 -10.28
N TYR A 96 6.70 -1.30 -9.19
CA TYR A 96 5.68 -2.25 -8.77
C TYR A 96 4.30 -1.60 -8.90
N SER A 97 3.43 -2.24 -9.67
CA SER A 97 2.01 -1.96 -9.62
C SER A 97 1.44 -2.66 -8.40
N VAL A 98 0.78 -1.91 -7.53
CA VAL A 98 0.09 -2.44 -6.37
C VAL A 98 -1.39 -2.35 -6.63
N SER A 99 -2.13 -3.42 -6.38
CA SER A 99 -3.59 -3.43 -6.44
C SER A 99 -4.12 -3.66 -5.02
N LEU A 100 -4.78 -2.66 -4.46
CA LEU A 100 -5.48 -2.79 -3.18
C LEU A 100 -6.78 -3.53 -3.41
N MET A 101 -7.02 -4.56 -2.61
CA MET A 101 -8.28 -5.28 -2.58
C MET A 101 -9.12 -4.73 -1.44
N LEU A 102 -10.29 -4.18 -1.75
CA LEU A 102 -11.21 -3.61 -0.76
C LEU A 102 -12.49 -4.44 -0.72
N SER A 103 -13.04 -4.65 0.47
CA SER A 103 -14.37 -5.23 0.66
C SER A 103 -15.38 -4.12 0.89
N GLN A 104 -16.46 -4.11 0.11
CA GLN A 104 -17.60 -3.22 0.32
C GLN A 104 -18.92 -4.03 0.30
N PRO A 105 -19.84 -3.82 1.26
CA PRO A 105 -21.15 -4.46 1.22
C PRO A 105 -21.89 -4.15 -0.09
N GLY A 106 -22.38 -5.19 -0.77
CA GLY A 106 -23.14 -5.08 -2.02
C GLY A 106 -22.31 -5.03 -3.31
N ASN A 107 -21.03 -4.62 -3.24
CA ASN A 107 -20.15 -4.49 -4.42
C ASN A 107 -19.02 -5.54 -4.49
N GLY A 108 -18.81 -6.33 -3.43
CA GLY A 108 -17.79 -7.38 -3.42
C GLY A 108 -16.38 -6.83 -3.26
N ILE A 109 -15.40 -7.51 -3.89
CA ILE A 109 -14.00 -7.10 -3.84
C ILE A 109 -13.73 -6.08 -4.96
N LEU A 110 -13.30 -4.88 -4.58
CA LEU A 110 -12.85 -3.84 -5.49
C LEU A 110 -11.33 -3.91 -5.62
N LEU A 111 -10.82 -3.73 -6.84
CA LEU A 111 -9.41 -3.57 -7.13
C LEU A 111 -9.14 -2.11 -7.46
N SER A 112 -8.12 -1.53 -6.84
CA SER A 112 -7.65 -0.21 -7.21
C SER A 112 -6.13 -0.15 -7.19
N ASP A 113 -5.55 0.51 -8.18
CA ASP A 113 -4.14 0.34 -8.56
C ASP A 113 -3.25 1.56 -8.20
N PRO A 114 -2.79 1.72 -6.95
CA PRO A 114 -1.72 2.68 -6.68
C PRO A 114 -0.39 2.23 -7.31
N GLN A 115 0.45 3.20 -7.68
CA GLN A 115 1.80 2.91 -8.15
C GLN A 115 2.83 3.08 -7.02
N ILE A 116 3.63 2.04 -6.79
CA ILE A 116 4.84 2.12 -5.96
C ILE A 116 6.06 2.06 -6.89
N ILE A 117 6.95 3.03 -6.75
CA ILE A 117 8.26 3.03 -7.41
C ILE A 117 9.29 2.72 -6.34
N ASN A 118 9.88 1.53 -6.40
CA ASN A 118 10.90 1.10 -5.44
C ASN A 118 12.30 1.21 -6.07
N ARG A 119 13.12 2.14 -5.60
CA ARG A 119 14.48 2.42 -6.07
C ARG A 119 15.48 2.45 -4.92
N PRO A 120 15.70 1.36 -4.15
CA PRO A 120 16.73 1.37 -3.14
C PRO A 120 18.09 1.53 -3.83
N GLY A 121 18.86 2.54 -3.42
CA GLY A 121 20.24 2.75 -3.87
C GLY A 121 21.21 1.74 -3.28
#